data_AF-A0A7K9BC48-F1
#
_entry.id   AF-A0A7K9BC48-F1
#
_cell.length_a   1.000
_cell.length_b   1.000
_cell.length_c   1.000
_cell.angle_alpha   90.00
_cell.angle_beta   90.00
_cell.angle_gamma   90.00
#
_symmetry.space_group_name_H-M   'P 1'
#
loop_
_entity.id
_entity.type
_entity.pdbx_description
1 polymer ?
#
loop_
_entity_poly.entity_id
_entity_poly.type
_entity_poly.pdbx_seq_one_letter_code
_entity_poly.pdbx_strand_id
1 'polypeptide(L)'
;MLQTSNYSLVLFLQFLLLFYDLFVNSFSELLRTAPAVQLVLFIIQDIAILFNIIIIFLMFFNTFVFQAGLVNLLFHKFKGTILLSAAYLALSISFHVWVMNLRWRDSSRFVWTEGLQTLFVFQRL
;
A
#
# COMPACT_ATOMS: atom_id res chain seq x y z
N MET A 1 -6.97 -28.37 -1.49
CA MET A 1 -5.77 -28.12 -0.67
C MET A 1 -4.73 -27.47 -1.57
N LEU A 2 -4.36 -26.21 -1.31
CA LEU A 2 -3.19 -25.60 -1.95
C LEU A 2 -1.96 -26.42 -1.56
N GLN A 3 -1.21 -26.95 -2.53
CA GLN A 3 0.09 -27.54 -2.25
C GLN A 3 0.96 -26.47 -1.55
N THR A 4 1.62 -26.84 -0.45
CA THR A 4 2.45 -25.96 0.39
C THR A 4 3.45 -25.12 -0.39
N SER A 5 3.96 -25.63 -1.51
CA SER A 5 4.81 -24.90 -2.46
C SER A 5 4.14 -23.64 -3.04
N ASN A 6 2.88 -23.74 -3.47
CA ASN A 6 2.16 -22.61 -4.08
C ASN A 6 1.87 -21.51 -3.05
N TYR A 7 1.59 -21.89 -1.80
CA TYR A 7 1.39 -20.93 -0.72
C TYR A 7 2.68 -20.19 -0.37
N SER A 8 3.82 -20.90 -0.36
CA SER A 8 5.14 -20.28 -0.14
C SER A 8 5.47 -19.21 -1.18
N LEU A 9 5.10 -19.43 -2.45
CA LEU A 9 5.31 -18.46 -3.52
C LEU A 9 4.45 -17.21 -3.30
N VAL A 10 3.17 -17.38 -2.98
CA VAL A 10 2.26 -16.25 -2.72
C VAL A 10 2.75 -15.40 -1.54
N LEU A 11 3.19 -16.04 -0.46
CA LEU A 11 3.79 -15.32 0.68
C LEU A 11 5.07 -14.57 0.26
N PHE A 12 5.96 -15.23 -0.48
CA PHE A 12 7.19 -14.58 -0.97
C PHE A 12 6.87 -13.33 -1.80
N LEU A 13 5.87 -13.41 -2.70
CA LEU A 13 5.41 -12.27 -3.47
C LEU A 13 4.86 -11.15 -2.58
N GLN A 14 4.06 -11.47 -1.56
CA GLN A 14 3.58 -10.46 -0.61
C GLN A 14 4.70 -9.77 0.15
N PHE A 15 5.72 -10.52 0.60
CA PHE A 15 6.89 -9.96 1.25
C PHE A 15 7.69 -9.06 0.31
N LEU A 16 7.83 -9.44 -0.96
CA LEU A 16 8.50 -8.62 -1.97
C LEU A 16 7.75 -7.30 -2.20
N LEU A 17 6.42 -7.35 -2.34
CA LEU A 17 5.59 -6.15 -2.49
C LEU A 17 5.66 -5.24 -1.26
N LEU A 18 5.65 -5.82 -0.06
CA LEU A 18 5.80 -5.07 1.19
C LEU A 18 7.19 -4.44 1.31
N PHE A 19 8.24 -5.17 0.93
CA PHE A 19 9.60 -4.64 0.91
C PHE A 19 9.72 -3.47 -0.06
N TYR A 20 9.11 -3.57 -1.25
CA TYR A 20 9.06 -2.47 -2.21
C TYR A 20 8.34 -1.25 -1.65
N ASP A 21 7.19 -1.44 -0.99
CA ASP A 21 6.46 -0.36 -0.34
C ASP A 21 7.31 0.36 0.74
N LEU A 22 7.96 -0.40 1.62
CA LEU A 22 8.89 0.15 2.61
C LEU A 22 10.07 0.90 1.98
N PHE A 23 10.59 0.37 0.88
CA PHE A 23 11.67 1.00 0.12
C PHE A 23 11.22 2.36 -0.42
N VAL A 24 10.09 2.45 -1.10
CA VAL A 24 9.61 3.74 -1.64
C VAL A 24 9.28 4.72 -0.52
N ASN A 25 8.66 4.27 0.57
CA ASN A 25 8.39 5.11 1.75
C ASN A 25 9.66 5.68 2.40
N SER A 26 10.78 4.98 2.31
CA SER A 26 12.06 5.40 2.92
C SER A 26 12.92 6.25 1.99
N PHE A 27 12.95 5.91 0.69
CA PHE A 27 13.93 6.46 -0.25
C PHE A 27 13.34 7.46 -1.26
N SER A 28 12.01 7.57 -1.40
CA SER A 28 11.39 8.48 -2.39
C SER A 28 11.78 9.95 -2.24
N GLU A 29 12.11 10.40 -1.02
CA GLU A 29 12.53 11.78 -0.76
C GLU A 29 13.88 12.14 -1.39
N LEU A 30 14.76 11.15 -1.65
CA LEU A 30 16.03 11.35 -2.35
C LEU A 30 15.81 11.85 -3.78
N LEU A 31 14.64 11.56 -4.37
CA LEU A 31 14.28 11.91 -5.73
C LEU A 31 13.44 13.19 -5.83
N ARG A 32 13.40 14.00 -4.75
CA ARG A 32 12.61 15.25 -4.71
C ARG A 32 12.90 16.24 -5.84
N THR A 33 14.13 16.23 -6.38
CA THR A 33 14.56 17.13 -7.48
C THR A 33 14.11 16.65 -8.85
N ALA A 34 13.59 15.42 -8.95
CA ALA A 34 13.10 14.80 -10.18
C ALA A 34 11.63 14.39 -10.00
N PRO A 35 10.69 15.35 -9.97
CA PRO A 35 9.28 15.11 -9.62
C PRO A 35 8.61 14.09 -10.54
N ALA A 36 8.99 14.02 -11.82
CA ALA A 36 8.47 13.03 -12.75
C ALA A 36 8.88 11.59 -12.37
N VAL A 37 10.12 11.38 -11.94
CA VAL A 37 10.61 10.07 -11.47
C VAL A 37 9.93 9.70 -10.16
N GLN A 38 9.79 10.68 -9.26
CA GLN A 38 9.09 10.48 -7.99
C GLN A 38 7.62 10.09 -8.20
N LEU A 39 6.93 10.72 -9.16
CA LEU A 39 5.56 10.38 -9.54
C LEU A 39 5.45 8.92 -10.02
N VAL A 40 6.36 8.49 -10.89
CA VAL A 40 6.35 7.11 -11.40
C VAL A 40 6.53 6.11 -10.25
N LEU A 41 7.45 6.36 -9.31
CA LEU A 41 7.64 5.52 -8.14
C LEU A 41 6.38 5.43 -7.26
N PHE A 42 5.71 6.56 -7.03
CA PHE A 42 4.46 6.59 -6.27
C PHE A 42 3.34 5.80 -6.95
N ILE A 43 3.21 5.90 -8.27
CA ILE A 43 2.22 5.10 -9.03
C ILE A 43 2.53 3.60 -8.90
N ILE A 44 3.79 3.20 -9.03
CA ILE A 44 4.18 1.79 -8.89
C ILE A 44 3.93 1.31 -7.46
N GLN A 45 4.20 2.14 -6.45
CA GLN A 45 3.92 1.83 -5.04
C GLN A 45 2.42 1.62 -4.80
N ASP A 46 1.56 2.53 -5.26
CA ASP A 46 0.10 2.42 -5.08
C ASP A 46 -0.46 1.17 -5.78
N ILE A 47 0.07 0.83 -6.96
CA ILE A 47 -0.25 -0.43 -7.66
C ILE A 47 0.22 -1.65 -6.85
N ALA A 48 1.42 -1.62 -6.28
CA ALA A 48 1.95 -2.71 -5.47
C ALA A 48 1.12 -2.94 -4.20
N ILE A 49 0.70 -1.86 -3.52
CA ILE A 49 -0.23 -1.93 -2.37
C ILE A 49 -1.56 -2.54 -2.80
N LEU A 50 -2.13 -2.08 -3.93
CA LEU A 50 -3.38 -2.63 -4.46
C LEU A 50 -3.28 -4.13 -4.75
N PHE A 51 -2.18 -4.57 -5.38
CA PHE A 51 -1.93 -6.00 -5.60
C PHE A 51 -1.80 -6.78 -4.29
N ASN A 52 -1.12 -6.22 -3.28
CA ASN A 52 -1.03 -6.86 -1.97
C ASN A 52 -2.42 -7.09 -1.36
N ILE A 53 -3.29 -6.08 -1.41
CA ILE A 53 -4.69 -6.15 -0.98
C ILE A 53 -5.46 -7.23 -1.76
N ILE A 54 -5.33 -7.26 -3.09
CA ILE A 54 -5.97 -8.27 -3.94
C ILE A 54 -5.51 -9.68 -3.54
N ILE A 55 -4.22 -9.89 -3.31
CA ILE A 55 -3.69 -11.19 -2.88
C ILE A 55 -4.27 -11.60 -1.52
N ILE A 56 -4.40 -10.67 -0.57
CA ILE A 56 -5.06 -10.92 0.72
C ILE A 56 -6.49 -11.42 0.50
N PHE A 57 -7.27 -10.75 -0.37
CA PHE A 57 -8.63 -11.17 -0.70
C PHE A 57 -8.70 -12.53 -1.40
N LEU A 58 -7.78 -12.80 -2.34
CA LEU A 58 -7.69 -14.10 -2.99
C LEU A 58 -7.36 -15.20 -1.99
N MET A 59 -6.47 -14.94 -1.02
CA MET A 59 -6.17 -15.89 0.06
C MET A 59 -7.41 -16.13 0.93
N PHE A 60 -8.21 -15.10 1.23
CA PHE A 60 -9.46 -15.26 1.97
C PHE A 60 -10.47 -16.16 1.26
N PHE A 61 -10.69 -15.96 -0.04
CA PHE A 61 -11.60 -16.79 -0.83
C PHE A 61 -11.15 -18.24 -0.95
N ASN A 62 -9.84 -18.49 -0.87
CA ASN A 62 -9.27 -19.84 -0.91
C ASN A 62 -9.32 -20.57 0.45
N THR A 63 -9.90 -19.99 1.51
CA THR A 63 -10.03 -20.66 2.81
C THR A 63 -11.27 -21.57 2.88
N PHE A 64 -11.16 -22.67 3.63
CA PHE A 64 -12.27 -23.62 3.86
C PHE A 64 -13.50 -22.96 4.50
N VAL A 65 -13.31 -21.95 5.36
CA VAL A 65 -14.40 -21.23 6.02
C VAL A 65 -15.25 -20.46 5.00
N PHE A 66 -14.62 -19.87 4.00
CA PHE A 66 -15.33 -19.20 2.91
C PHE A 66 -16.03 -20.21 1.99
N GLN A 67 -15.36 -21.32 1.66
CA GLN A 67 -15.93 -22.40 0.83
C GLN A 67 -17.13 -23.09 1.50
N ALA A 68 -17.17 -23.16 2.84
CA ALA A 68 -18.29 -23.69 3.60
C ALA A 68 -19.50 -22.72 3.69
N GLY A 69 -19.40 -21.51 3.11
CA GLY A 69 -20.49 -20.53 3.12
C GLY A 69 -20.55 -19.63 4.37
N LEU A 70 -19.59 -19.72 5.29
CA LEU A 70 -19.52 -18.90 6.51
C LEU A 70 -18.89 -17.52 6.25
N VAL A 71 -19.33 -16.85 5.18
CA VAL A 71 -18.79 -15.56 4.74
C VAL A 71 -18.94 -14.48 5.82
N ASN A 72 -20.06 -14.46 6.53
CA ASN A 72 -20.36 -13.47 7.57
C ASN A 72 -19.40 -13.57 8.77
N LEU A 73 -19.00 -14.80 9.13
CA LEU A 73 -18.00 -15.06 10.18
C LEU A 73 -16.62 -14.51 9.77
N LEU A 74 -16.26 -14.70 8.50
CA LEU A 74 -14.98 -14.24 7.96
C LEU A 74 -14.91 -12.71 7.94
N PHE A 75 -15.96 -12.04 7.47
CA PHE A 75 -16.03 -10.57 7.50
C PHE A 75 -15.96 -10.04 8.92
N HIS A 76 -16.66 -10.64 9.89
CA HIS A 76 -16.59 -10.19 11.28
C HIS A 76 -15.17 -10.30 11.84
N LYS A 77 -14.45 -11.36 11.51
CA LYS A 77 -13.09 -11.62 12.00
C LYS A 77 -12.01 -10.76 11.33
N PHE A 78 -12.14 -10.48 10.04
CA PHE A 78 -11.11 -9.79 9.24
C PHE A 78 -11.47 -8.35 8.83
N LYS A 79 -12.61 -7.82 9.32
CA LYS A 79 -13.02 -6.42 9.07
C LYS A 79 -11.91 -5.42 9.39
N GLY A 80 -11.17 -5.65 10.48
CA GLY A 80 -10.06 -4.79 10.88
C GLY A 80 -8.96 -4.74 9.82
N THR A 81 -8.52 -5.89 9.32
CA THR A 81 -7.50 -5.99 8.27
C THR A 81 -7.95 -5.30 6.99
N ILE A 82 -9.18 -5.55 6.54
CA ILE A 82 -9.73 -4.95 5.31
C ILE A 82 -9.80 -3.42 5.46
N LEU A 83 -10.34 -2.93 6.57
CA LEU A 83 -10.48 -1.49 6.82
C LEU A 83 -9.11 -0.82 6.92
N LEU A 84 -8.16 -1.45 7.61
CA LEU A 84 -6.81 -0.93 7.76
C LEU A 84 -6.08 -0.86 6.42
N SER A 85 -6.14 -1.91 5.60
CA SER A 85 -5.53 -1.92 4.26
C SER A 85 -6.14 -0.88 3.33
N ALA A 86 -7.46 -0.69 3.37
CA ALA A 86 -8.15 0.32 2.58
C ALA A 86 -7.79 1.74 3.05
N ALA A 87 -7.73 1.97 4.37
CA ALA A 87 -7.31 3.23 4.96
C ALA A 87 -5.86 3.56 4.59
N TYR A 88 -4.96 2.58 4.67
CA TYR A 88 -3.56 2.73 4.28
C TYR A 88 -3.41 3.14 2.81
N LEU A 89 -4.09 2.47 1.89
CA LEU A 89 -4.07 2.83 0.47
C LEU A 89 -4.61 4.26 0.23
N ALA A 90 -5.70 4.63 0.90
CA ALA A 90 -6.28 5.96 0.77
C ALA A 90 -5.33 7.06 1.30
N LEU A 91 -4.65 6.81 2.42
CA LEU A 91 -3.65 7.71 2.99
C LEU A 91 -2.42 7.83 2.07
N SER A 92 -1.94 6.71 1.51
CA SER A 92 -0.83 6.67 0.53
C SER A 92 -1.14 7.54 -0.69
N ILE A 93 -2.29 7.31 -1.34
CA ILE A 93 -2.69 8.07 -2.53
C ILE A 93 -2.86 9.56 -2.19
N SER A 94 -3.48 9.87 -1.05
CA SER A 94 -3.66 11.26 -0.60
C SER A 94 -2.31 11.96 -0.39
N PHE A 95 -1.33 11.25 0.21
CA PHE A 95 0.03 11.74 0.37
C PHE A 95 0.69 12.03 -0.98
N HIS A 96 0.67 11.05 -1.89
CA HIS A 96 1.29 11.16 -3.20
C HIS A 96 0.70 12.32 -4.01
N VAL A 97 -0.63 12.46 -4.03
CA VAL A 97 -1.32 13.54 -4.73
C VAL A 97 -0.91 14.90 -4.16
N TRP A 98 -0.89 15.05 -2.83
CA TRP A 98 -0.52 16.32 -2.19
C TRP A 98 0.95 16.68 -2.46
N VAL A 99 1.87 15.74 -2.23
CA VAL A 99 3.31 15.97 -2.47
C VAL A 99 3.56 16.36 -3.92
N MET A 100 2.95 15.64 -4.87
CA MET A 100 3.13 15.92 -6.30
C MET A 100 2.53 17.28 -6.69
N ASN A 101 1.38 17.65 -6.15
CA ASN A 101 0.78 18.97 -6.41
C ASN A 101 1.74 20.12 -6.01
N LEU A 102 2.42 19.99 -4.87
CA LEU A 102 3.36 21.00 -4.39
C LEU A 102 4.66 21.03 -5.20
N ARG A 103 5.20 19.86 -5.57
CA ARG A 103 6.53 19.74 -6.19
C ARG A 103 6.54 19.82 -7.71
N TRP A 104 5.38 19.73 -8.36
CA TRP A 104 5.27 19.69 -9.83
C TRP A 104 5.79 20.96 -10.51
N ARG A 105 5.56 22.13 -9.91
CA ARG A 105 5.98 23.42 -10.47
C ARG A 105 7.33 23.91 -9.91
N ASP A 106 7.55 23.75 -8.61
CA ASP A 106 8.74 24.25 -7.91
C ASP A 106 9.41 23.14 -7.09
N SER A 107 10.18 22.27 -7.73
CA SER A 107 10.79 21.09 -7.09
C SER A 107 11.93 21.43 -6.10
N SER A 108 12.47 22.66 -6.15
CA SER A 108 13.56 23.11 -5.29
C SER A 108 13.07 23.75 -3.98
N ARG A 109 11.78 24.06 -3.86
CA ARG A 109 11.23 24.72 -2.68
C ARG A 109 10.97 23.67 -1.59
N PHE A 110 11.43 23.95 -0.37
CA PHE A 110 11.06 23.14 0.79
C PHE A 110 9.60 23.44 1.15
N VAL A 111 8.69 22.53 0.82
CA VAL A 111 7.24 22.70 1.04
C VAL A 111 6.69 21.58 1.90
N TRP A 112 6.98 21.63 3.20
CA TRP A 112 6.34 20.79 4.21
C TRP A 112 5.35 21.63 5.00
N THR A 113 4.06 21.37 4.79
CA THR A 113 2.99 21.97 5.61
C THR A 113 2.70 21.07 6.82
N GLU A 114 2.16 21.64 7.89
CA GLU A 114 1.74 20.89 9.09
C GLU A 114 0.80 19.72 8.73
N GLY A 115 -0.13 19.94 7.79
CA GLY A 115 -1.03 18.89 7.29
C GLY A 115 -0.30 17.78 6.53
N LEU A 116 0.68 18.13 5.70
CA LEU A 116 1.49 17.15 4.96
C LEU A 116 2.35 16.31 5.90
N GLN A 117 2.94 16.92 6.92
CA GLN A 117 3.71 16.20 7.96
C GLN A 117 2.82 15.27 8.77
N THR A 118 1.63 15.75 9.16
CA THR A 118 0.64 14.91 9.86
C THR A 118 0.28 13.70 9.03
N LEU A 119 -0.03 13.90 7.74
CA LEU A 119 -0.41 12.82 6.82
C LEU A 119 0.76 11.88 6.53
N PHE A 120 2.00 12.39 6.45
CA PHE A 120 3.23 11.60 6.33
C PHE A 120 3.45 10.67 7.52
N VAL A 121 3.16 11.14 8.74
CA VAL A 121 3.28 10.34 9.97
C VAL A 121 2.19 9.28 10.02
N PHE A 122 0.92 9.67 9.82
CA PHE A 122 -0.21 8.73 9.87
C PHE A 122 -0.15 7.65 8.79
N GLN A 123 0.40 7.96 7.61
CA GLN A 123 0.60 6.96 6.57
C GLN A 123 1.68 5.91 6.93
N ARG A 124 2.54 6.15 7.92
CA ARG A 124 3.61 5.23 8.35
C ARG A 124 3.35 4.51 9.68
N LEU A 125 2.21 4.80 10.32
CA LEU A 125 1.76 4.15 11.57
C LEU A 125 0.86 2.95 11.25
#